data_AF-A0AAE3FII0-F1
#
_entry.id   AF-A0AAE3FII0-F1
#
_cell.length_a   1.000
_cell.length_b   1.000
_cell.length_c   1.000
_cell.angle_alpha   90.00
_cell.angle_beta   90.00
_cell.angle_gamma   90.00
#
_symmetry.space_group_name_H-M   'P 1'
#
loop_
_entity.id
_entity.type
_entity.pdbx_description
1 polymer ?
#
loop_
_entity_poly.entity_id
_entity_poly.type
_entity_poly.pdbx_seq_one_letter_code
_entity_poly.pdbx_strand_id
1 'polypeptide(L)'
;MNKLSFIYRKVLLPACLFFTVLCVAFSAILSFSGTEMSLPTINFGNACQMLAFSVILALSDLLFSCKKLKTGAALILHFLCFIADISVVFFLIGKHAGSASGAFAVLSVFAVLYIIVAAAVLVIKRLSGGKRDEPYKRQFR
;
A
#
# COMPACT_ATOMS: atom_id res chain seq x y z
N MET A 1 14.57 -21.91 0.79
CA MET A 1 13.74 -21.22 -0.24
C MET A 1 14.67 -20.65 -1.29
N ASN A 2 14.45 -20.97 -2.57
CA ASN A 2 15.21 -20.39 -3.67
C ASN A 2 14.93 -18.88 -3.74
N LYS A 3 15.94 -18.06 -4.05
CA LYS A 3 15.80 -16.59 -4.13
C LYS A 3 14.63 -16.16 -5.03
N LEU A 4 14.39 -16.89 -6.11
CA LEU A 4 13.27 -16.68 -7.03
C LEU A 4 11.89 -16.87 -6.35
N SER A 5 11.76 -17.93 -5.54
CA SER A 5 10.52 -18.22 -4.81
C SER A 5 10.21 -17.19 -3.72
N PHE A 6 11.25 -16.57 -3.16
CA PHE A 6 11.11 -15.48 -2.19
C PHE A 6 10.59 -14.21 -2.87
N ILE A 7 11.22 -13.77 -3.96
CA ILE A 7 10.83 -12.57 -4.71
C ILE A 7 9.38 -12.70 -5.20
N TYR A 8 9.02 -13.85 -5.77
CA TYR A 8 7.67 -14.10 -6.25
C TYR A 8 6.62 -13.94 -5.15
N ARG A 9 6.79 -14.61 -4.01
CA ARG A 9 5.80 -14.61 -2.92
C ARG A 9 5.75 -13.32 -2.12
N LYS A 10 6.89 -12.65 -1.95
CA LYS A 10 7.02 -11.49 -1.05
C LYS A 10 6.94 -10.14 -1.75
N VAL A 11 7.12 -10.09 -3.07
CA VAL A 11 7.12 -8.83 -3.83
C VAL A 11 6.13 -8.90 -4.98
N LEU A 12 6.27 -9.88 -5.88
CA LEU A 12 5.48 -9.90 -7.12
C LEU A 12 3.97 -10.11 -6.85
N LEU A 13 3.64 -11.08 -6.01
CA LEU A 13 2.25 -11.41 -5.66
C LEU A 13 1.53 -10.26 -4.93
N PRO A 14 2.10 -9.64 -3.87
CA PRO A 14 1.49 -8.46 -3.25
C PRO A 14 1.43 -7.26 -4.21
N ALA A 15 2.45 -7.04 -5.04
CA ALA A 15 2.41 -5.97 -6.05
C ALA A 15 1.25 -6.16 -7.05
N CYS A 16 1.00 -7.39 -7.51
CA CYS A 16 -0.12 -7.67 -8.41
C CYS A 16 -1.48 -7.42 -7.72
N LEU A 17 -1.60 -7.75 -6.43
CA LEU A 17 -2.81 -7.47 -5.66
C LEU A 17 -3.02 -5.96 -5.50
N PHE A 18 -2.00 -5.20 -5.11
CA PHE A 18 -2.08 -3.75 -5.01
C PHE A 18 -2.44 -3.11 -6.35
N PHE A 19 -1.79 -3.56 -7.43
CA PHE A 19 -2.07 -3.07 -8.77
C PHE A 19 -3.53 -3.30 -9.17
N THR A 20 -4.05 -4.50 -8.93
CA THR A 20 -5.43 -4.85 -9.26
C THR A 20 -6.41 -4.00 -8.45
N VAL A 21 -6.20 -3.87 -7.14
CA VAL A 21 -7.05 -3.07 -6.26
C VAL A 21 -7.05 -1.60 -6.67
N LEU A 22 -5.89 -1.03 -7.00
CA LEU A 22 -5.78 0.34 -7.49
C LEU A 22 -6.51 0.52 -8.80
N CYS A 23 -6.30 -0.36 -9.79
CA CYS A 23 -7.00 -0.29 -11.07
C CYS A 23 -8.52 -0.33 -10.90
N VAL A 24 -9.03 -1.23 -10.04
CA VAL A 24 -10.47 -1.32 -9.74
C VAL A 24 -10.97 -0.04 -9.05
N ALA A 25 -10.24 0.46 -8.05
CA ALA A 25 -10.61 1.68 -7.34
C ALA A 25 -10.67 2.89 -8.28
N PHE A 26 -9.64 3.11 -9.10
CA PHE A 26 -9.63 4.21 -10.07
C PHE A 26 -10.70 4.05 -11.15
N SER A 27 -10.96 2.82 -11.63
CA SER A 27 -12.04 2.54 -12.58
C SER A 27 -13.42 2.85 -11.98
N ALA A 28 -13.63 2.46 -10.71
CA ALA A 28 -14.88 2.73 -10.00
C ALA A 28 -15.08 4.23 -9.80
N ILE A 29 -14.05 4.96 -9.36
CA ILE A 29 -14.11 6.42 -9.17
C ILE A 29 -14.45 7.11 -10.50
N LEU A 30 -13.80 6.74 -11.60
CA LEU A 30 -14.12 7.25 -12.93
C LEU A 30 -15.59 6.99 -13.30
N SER A 31 -16.08 5.77 -13.05
CA SER A 31 -17.44 5.36 -13.37
C SER A 31 -18.52 6.09 -12.55
N PHE A 32 -18.25 6.41 -11.28
CA PHE A 32 -19.20 7.08 -10.39
C PHE A 32 -19.12 8.61 -10.43
N SER A 33 -17.97 9.18 -10.82
CA SER A 33 -17.77 10.62 -10.74
C SER A 33 -18.61 11.40 -11.76
N GLY A 34 -19.03 10.79 -12.88
CA GLY A 34 -19.83 11.44 -13.93
C GLY A 34 -19.17 12.66 -14.59
N THR A 35 -17.99 13.04 -14.11
CA THR A 35 -17.20 14.18 -14.51
C THR A 35 -16.05 13.72 -15.37
N GLU A 36 -15.73 14.50 -16.40
CA GLU A 36 -14.41 14.54 -17.04
C GLU A 36 -13.33 15.04 -16.06
N MET A 37 -13.32 14.53 -14.83
CA MET A 37 -12.20 14.75 -13.92
C MET A 37 -10.97 14.20 -14.62
N SER A 38 -9.91 14.98 -14.60
CA SER A 38 -8.52 14.61 -14.92
C SER A 38 -7.96 13.57 -13.93
N LEU A 39 -8.77 12.60 -13.55
CA LEU A 39 -8.31 11.34 -12.97
C LEU A 39 -7.51 10.62 -14.07
N PRO A 40 -6.48 9.84 -13.70
CA PRO A 40 -5.76 9.05 -14.67
C PRO A 40 -6.72 8.11 -15.40
N THR A 41 -7.14 8.49 -16.62
CA THR A 41 -7.71 7.55 -17.59
C THR A 41 -6.76 6.36 -17.67
N ILE A 42 -7.31 5.14 -17.75
CA ILE A 42 -6.49 3.93 -17.90
C ILE A 42 -5.89 3.93 -19.31
N ASN A 43 -4.82 4.70 -19.46
CA ASN A 43 -3.92 4.66 -20.59
C ASN A 43 -2.68 3.85 -20.17
N PHE A 44 -1.88 3.45 -21.15
CA PHE A 44 -0.70 2.63 -20.91
C PHE A 44 0.28 3.31 -19.93
N GLY A 45 0.45 4.64 -20.01
CA GLY A 45 1.34 5.40 -19.13
C GLY A 45 0.92 5.36 -17.66
N ASN A 46 -0.36 5.57 -17.37
CA ASN A 46 -0.93 5.56 -16.03
C ASN A 46 -0.97 4.13 -15.46
N ALA A 47 -1.21 3.12 -16.32
CA ALA A 47 -1.08 1.72 -15.92
C ALA A 47 0.36 1.37 -15.52
N CYS A 48 1.37 1.83 -16.27
CA CYS A 48 2.78 1.66 -15.89
C CYS A 48 3.11 2.37 -14.57
N GLN A 49 2.55 3.55 -14.32
CA GLN A 49 2.71 4.27 -13.06
C GLN A 49 2.07 3.52 -11.89
N MET A 50 0.84 3.04 -12.04
CA MET A 50 0.19 2.21 -11.01
C MET A 50 0.97 0.93 -10.73
N LEU A 51 1.57 0.32 -11.76
CA LEU A 51 2.42 -0.85 -11.59
C LEU A 51 3.71 -0.51 -10.82
N ALA A 52 4.38 0.58 -11.17
CA ALA A 52 5.59 1.04 -10.48
C ALA A 52 5.31 1.32 -9.00
N PHE A 53 4.23 2.07 -8.71
CA PHE A 53 3.76 2.32 -7.35
C PHE A 53 3.49 1.01 -6.59
N SER A 54 2.79 0.07 -7.21
CA SER A 54 2.45 -1.21 -6.57
C SER A 54 3.68 -2.05 -6.22
N VAL A 55 4.71 -2.01 -7.07
CA VAL A 55 5.99 -2.70 -6.83
C VAL A 55 6.76 -2.04 -5.68
N ILE A 56 6.84 -0.71 -5.66
CA ILE A 56 7.53 0.04 -4.60
C ILE A 56 6.82 -0.16 -3.26
N LEU A 57 5.49 -0.12 -3.25
CA LEU A 57 4.69 -0.40 -2.07
C LEU A 57 4.92 -1.83 -1.55
N ALA A 58 4.90 -2.84 -2.43
CA ALA A 58 5.18 -4.22 -2.05
C ALA A 58 6.63 -4.43 -1.55
N LEU A 59 7.59 -3.65 -2.06
CA LEU A 59 8.95 -3.64 -1.53
C LEU A 59 9.00 -3.00 -0.13
N SER A 60 8.25 -1.93 0.10
CA SER A 60 8.17 -1.28 1.41
C SER A 60 7.53 -2.18 2.48
N ASP A 61 6.64 -3.10 2.09
CA ASP A 61 6.09 -4.12 2.99
C ASP A 61 7.15 -5.08 3.56
N LEU A 62 8.30 -5.22 2.89
CA LEU A 62 9.42 -6.01 3.42
C LEU A 62 9.98 -5.43 4.73
N LEU A 63 9.77 -4.13 5.00
CA LEU A 63 10.16 -3.48 6.26
C LEU A 63 9.51 -4.15 7.47
N PHE A 64 8.28 -4.64 7.33
CA PHE A 64 7.59 -5.38 8.39
C PHE A 64 8.10 -6.82 8.56
N SER A 65 8.82 -7.36 7.58
CA SER A 65 9.48 -8.66 7.68
C SER A 65 10.87 -8.57 8.32
N CYS A 66 11.43 -7.37 8.51
CA CYS A 66 12.72 -7.17 9.15
C CYS A 66 12.65 -7.38 10.67
N LYS A 67 13.23 -8.49 11.16
CA LYS A 67 13.30 -8.83 12.59
C LYS A 67 14.00 -7.78 13.48
N LYS A 68 14.85 -6.94 12.88
CA LYS A 68 15.60 -5.89 13.60
C LYS A 68 14.77 -4.63 13.87
N LEU A 69 13.65 -4.43 13.17
CA LEU A 69 12.82 -3.24 13.28
C LEU A 69 11.63 -3.50 14.22
N LYS A 70 11.47 -2.63 15.23
CA LYS A 70 10.25 -2.60 16.05
C LYS A 70 9.07 -2.23 15.15
N THR A 71 7.88 -2.81 15.41
CA THR A 71 6.69 -2.60 14.57
C THR A 71 6.35 -1.11 14.38
N GLY A 72 6.52 -0.26 15.41
CA GLY A 72 6.30 1.18 15.30
C GLY A 72 7.30 1.87 14.35
N ALA A 73 8.58 1.52 14.42
CA ALA A 73 9.60 2.08 13.53
C ALA A 73 9.39 1.63 12.07
N ALA A 74 9.02 0.37 11.85
CA ALA A 74 8.66 -0.13 10.54
C ALA A 74 7.44 0.60 9.95
N LEU A 75 6.46 0.94 10.79
CA LEU A 75 5.26 1.68 10.37
C LEU A 75 5.58 3.12 9.96
N ILE A 76 6.43 3.82 10.73
CA ILE A 76 6.89 5.17 10.38
C ILE A 76 7.68 5.14 9.07
N LEU A 77 8.61 4.19 8.92
CA LEU A 77 9.41 4.10 7.71
C LEU A 77 8.55 3.75 6.49
N HIS A 78 7.58 2.84 6.65
CA HIS A 78 6.64 2.51 5.60
C HIS A 78 5.75 3.71 5.22
N PHE A 79 5.32 4.51 6.19
CA PHE A 79 4.58 5.75 5.92
C PHE A 79 5.42 6.75 5.11
N LEU A 80 6.69 6.93 5.47
CA LEU A 80 7.61 7.79 4.72
C LEU A 80 7.82 7.27 3.29
N CYS A 81 8.01 5.95 3.12
CA CYS A 81 8.10 5.33 1.79
C CYS A 81 6.82 5.54 0.99
N PHE A 82 5.64 5.38 1.61
CA PHE A 82 4.34 5.57 0.95
C PHE A 82 4.15 7.02 0.46
N ILE A 83 4.46 8.02 1.30
CA ILE A 83 4.37 9.43 0.92
C ILE A 83 5.37 9.77 -0.19
N ALA A 84 6.61 9.26 -0.09
CA ALA A 84 7.62 9.46 -1.12
C ALA A 84 7.20 8.82 -2.45
N ASP A 85 6.65 7.61 -2.42
CA ASP A 85 6.20 6.87 -3.60
C ASP A 85 5.05 7.59 -4.31
N ILE A 86 4.04 8.08 -3.57
CA ILE A 86 2.98 8.92 -4.14
C ILE A 86 3.58 10.17 -4.80
N SER A 87 4.50 10.83 -4.10
CA SER A 87 5.10 12.08 -4.57
C SER A 87 5.90 11.89 -5.86
N VAL A 88 6.69 10.81 -5.95
CA VAL A 88 7.52 10.53 -7.12
C VAL A 88 6.67 10.02 -8.28
N VAL A 89 5.85 8.99 -8.05
CA VAL A 89 5.14 8.31 -9.14
C VAL A 89 4.02 9.19 -9.71
N PHE A 90 3.23 9.84 -8.86
CA PHE A 90 2.06 10.59 -9.34
C PHE A 90 2.33 12.07 -9.62
N PHE A 91 3.17 12.74 -8.83
CA PHE A 91 3.42 14.18 -9.04
C PHE A 91 4.64 14.48 -9.90
N LEU A 92 5.77 13.82 -9.68
CA LEU A 92 6.98 14.06 -10.48
C LEU A 92 6.90 13.40 -11.86
N ILE A 93 6.51 12.13 -11.92
CA ILE A 93 6.45 11.37 -13.18
C ILE A 93 5.09 11.56 -13.87
N GLY A 94 3.99 11.45 -13.12
CA GLY A 94 2.64 11.64 -13.66
C GLY A 94 2.29 13.08 -14.00
N LYS A 95 2.92 14.08 -13.35
CA LYS A 95 2.49 15.49 -13.43
C LYS A 95 0.98 15.68 -13.17
N HIS A 96 0.39 14.80 -12.34
CA HIS A 96 -1.05 14.82 -12.08
C HIS A 96 -1.50 15.96 -11.14
N ALA A 97 -0.56 16.73 -10.59
CA ALA A 97 -0.86 17.93 -9.82
C ALA A 97 -0.64 19.19 -10.68
N GLY A 98 -1.73 19.84 -11.10
CA GLY A 98 -1.67 21.14 -11.77
C GLY A 98 -1.14 22.28 -10.88
N SER A 99 -1.01 22.06 -9.57
CA SER A 99 -0.41 23.00 -8.61
C SER A 99 0.12 22.28 -7.36
N ALA A 100 1.08 22.89 -6.65
CA ALA A 100 1.60 22.37 -5.39
C ALA A 100 0.50 22.24 -4.32
N SER A 101 -0.44 23.18 -4.27
CA SER A 101 -1.62 23.15 -3.40
C SER A 101 -2.47 21.89 -3.62
N GLY A 102 -2.73 21.53 -4.88
CA GLY A 102 -3.45 20.31 -5.23
C GLY A 102 -2.71 19.04 -4.81
N ALA A 103 -1.38 19.02 -4.97
CA ALA A 103 -0.55 17.89 -4.52
C ALA A 103 -0.64 17.68 -3.01
N PHE A 104 -0.56 18.77 -2.22
CA PHE A 104 -0.70 18.71 -0.77
C PHE A 104 -2.08 18.25 -0.32
N ALA A 105 -3.14 18.71 -0.98
CA ALA A 105 -4.50 18.25 -0.70
C ALA A 105 -4.62 16.73 -0.92
N VAL A 106 -4.13 16.22 -2.05
CA VAL A 106 -4.13 14.78 -2.34
C VAL A 106 -3.29 13.99 -1.33
N LEU A 107 -2.08 14.44 -1.01
CA LEU A 107 -1.23 13.80 0.01
C LEU A 107 -1.89 13.75 1.37
N SER A 108 -2.60 14.83 1.77
CA SER A 108 -3.28 14.87 3.07
C SER A 108 -4.38 13.81 3.16
N VAL A 109 -5.15 13.60 2.08
CA VAL A 109 -6.19 12.57 2.01
C VAL A 109 -5.58 11.17 2.12
N PHE A 110 -4.52 10.89 1.35
CA PHE A 110 -3.84 9.60 1.41
C PHE A 110 -3.16 9.36 2.77
N ALA A 111 -2.62 10.40 3.41
CA ALA A 111 -2.04 10.30 4.73
C ALA A 111 -3.09 9.93 5.79
N VAL A 112 -4.26 10.56 5.76
CA VAL A 112 -5.37 10.23 6.66
C VAL A 112 -5.86 8.80 6.43
N LEU A 113 -6.04 8.39 5.18
CA LEU A 113 -6.41 7.00 4.83
C LEU A 113 -5.37 6.00 5.35
N TYR A 114 -4.08 6.30 5.19
CA TYR A 114 -3.01 5.45 5.70
C TYR A 114 -3.09 5.30 7.22
N ILE A 115 -3.30 6.40 7.96
CA ILE A 115 -3.41 6.37 9.42
C ILE A 115 -4.59 5.50 9.86
N ILE A 116 -5.74 5.60 9.19
CA ILE A 116 -6.92 4.79 9.49
C ILE A 116 -6.62 3.29 9.29
N VAL A 117 -6.02 2.93 8.15
CA VAL A 117 -5.65 1.53 7.86
C VAL A 117 -4.61 1.02 8.86
N ALA A 118 -3.58 1.81 9.15
CA ALA A 118 -2.55 1.48 10.13
C ALA A 118 -3.16 1.25 11.53
N ALA A 119 -4.06 2.12 11.97
CA ALA A 119 -4.75 1.97 13.25
C ALA A 119 -5.59 0.69 13.28
N ALA A 120 -6.37 0.40 12.23
CA ALA A 120 -7.15 -0.83 12.13
C ALA A 120 -6.26 -2.08 12.19
N VAL A 121 -5.15 -2.11 11.45
CA VAL A 121 -4.19 -3.22 11.47
C VAL A 121 -3.56 -3.40 12.85
N LEU A 122 -3.19 -2.32 13.53
CA LEU A 122 -2.63 -2.38 14.88
C LEU A 122 -3.66 -2.89 15.90
N VAL A 123 -4.92 -2.46 15.79
CA VAL A 123 -6.02 -2.96 16.63
C VAL A 123 -6.24 -4.46 16.38
N ILE A 124 -6.35 -4.89 15.12
CA ILE A 124 -6.50 -6.31 14.77
C ILE A 124 -5.32 -7.12 15.28
N LYS A 125 -4.08 -6.62 15.14
CA LYS A 125 -2.88 -7.29 15.64
C LYS A 125 -2.87 -7.42 17.16
N ARG A 126 -3.34 -6.39 17.88
CA ARG A 126 -3.49 -6.41 19.34
C ARG A 126 -4.57 -7.41 19.77
N LEU A 127 -5.70 -7.46 19.07
CA LEU A 127 -6.79 -8.41 19.34
C LEU A 127 -6.40 -9.85 18.99
N SER A 128 -5.70 -10.07 17.88
CA SER A 128 -5.21 -11.40 17.47
C SER A 128 -4.03 -11.90 18.30
N GLY A 129 -3.26 -11.00 18.92
CA GLY A 129 -2.19 -11.33 19.86
C GLY A 129 -2.69 -11.96 21.15
N GLY A 130 -3.98 -11.77 21.50
CA GLY A 130 -4.63 -12.44 22.63
C GLY A 130 -5.20 -13.83 22.32
N LYS A 131 -5.17 -14.29 21.06
CA LYS A 131 -5.70 -15.60 20.62
C LYS A 131 -4.61 -16.61 20.23
N ARG A 132 -3.41 -16.49 20.80
CA ARG A 132 -2.29 -17.39 20.49
C ARG A 132 -1.79 -18.26 21.63
N ASP A 133 -2.58 -18.44 22.68
CA ASP A 133 -2.35 -19.47 23.69
C ASP A 133 -3.69 -20.08 24.14
N GLU A 134 -4.25 -20.98 23.34
CA GLU A 134 -4.95 -22.12 23.93
C GLU A 134 -4.31 -23.42 23.45
N PRO A 135 -3.83 -24.27 24.38
CA PRO A 135 -3.13 -25.50 24.06
C PRO A 135 -4.13 -26.58 23.65
N TYR A 136 -4.68 -26.52 22.43
CA TYR A 136 -5.45 -27.63 21.85
C TYR A 136 -4.63 -28.94 21.78
N LYS A 137 -3.31 -28.88 21.94
CA LYS A 137 -2.43 -30.04 22.03
C LYS A 137 -2.40 -30.75 23.40
N ARG A 138 -3.15 -30.31 24.41
CA ARG A 138 -3.20 -30.98 25.73
C ARG A 138 -4.37 -31.96 25.92
N GLN A 139 -5.29 -32.09 24.95
CA GLN A 139 -6.42 -33.03 25.07
C GLN A 139 -6.12 -34.47 24.62
N PHE A 140 -4.90 -34.76 24.14
CA PHE A 140 -4.48 -36.10 23.71
C PHE A 140 -3.29 -36.65 24.51
N ARG A 141 -3.20 -36.31 25.80
CA ARG A 141 -2.19 -36.88 26.69
C ARG A 141 -2.84 -37.56 27.88
#